data_AF-A0A951ABH7-F1
#
_entry.id   AF-A0A951ABH7-F1
#
_cell.length_a   1.000
_cell.length_b   1.000
_cell.length_c   1.000
_cell.angle_alpha   90.00
_cell.angle_beta   90.00
_cell.angle_gamma   90.00
#
_symmetry.space_group_name_H-M   'P 1'
#
loop_
_entity.id
_entity.type
_entity.pdbx_description
1 polymer ?
#
loop_
_entity_poly.entity_id
_entity_poly.type
_entity_poly.pdbx_seq_one_letter_code
_entity_poly.pdbx_strand_id
1 'polypeptide(L)'
;HARYGGATDDPIKTAILPLLEEADATQARALGLALRLSYTLCGGALDLLDQVLLDRDGERLILELPATGSLFVGEAVQRRLDALGRALGLATFAERRRAPTPVLA
;
A
#
# COMPACT_ATOMS: atom_id res chain seq x y z
N HIS A 1 -0.94 8.35 12.53
CA HIS A 1 -1.43 6.96 12.78
C HIS A 1 -1.99 6.21 11.56
N ALA A 2 -1.85 6.67 10.30
CA ALA A 2 -2.43 5.96 9.15
C ALA A 2 -1.92 4.49 9.00
N ARG A 3 -0.65 4.25 9.33
CA ARG A 3 -0.06 2.90 9.43
C ARG A 3 -0.86 1.93 10.29
N TYR A 4 -1.37 2.41 11.42
CA TYR A 4 -2.10 1.60 12.41
C TYR A 4 -3.62 1.67 12.24
N GLY A 5 -4.09 2.28 11.16
CA GLY A 5 -5.52 2.38 10.85
C GLY A 5 -6.29 3.50 11.55
N GLY A 6 -5.59 4.50 12.09
CA GLY A 6 -6.26 5.69 12.62
C GLY A 6 -7.03 6.46 11.53
N ALA A 7 -8.21 6.93 11.89
CA ALA A 7 -9.11 7.68 11.00
C ALA A 7 -8.46 8.98 10.50
N THR A 8 -8.96 9.55 9.40
CA THR A 8 -8.38 10.78 8.83
C THR A 8 -8.44 11.93 9.83
N ASP A 9 -9.58 12.04 10.50
CA ASP A 9 -10.05 13.04 11.46
C ASP A 9 -9.82 12.63 12.93
N ASP A 10 -8.96 11.64 13.17
CA ASP A 10 -8.63 11.18 14.51
C ASP A 10 -8.12 12.36 15.40
N PRO A 11 -8.77 12.65 16.55
CA PRO A 11 -8.44 13.81 17.38
C PRO A 11 -6.99 13.89 17.83
N ILE A 12 -6.30 12.74 17.92
CA ILE A 12 -4.88 12.70 18.27
C ILE A 12 -4.00 13.46 17.26
N LYS A 13 -4.49 13.66 16.02
CA LYS A 13 -3.79 14.40 14.96
C LYS A 13 -4.00 15.90 15.04
N THR A 14 -5.03 16.38 15.73
CA THR A 14 -5.43 17.80 15.76
C THR A 14 -4.29 18.71 16.21
N ALA A 15 -3.48 18.26 17.17
CA ALA A 15 -2.34 19.04 17.65
C ALA A 15 -1.13 19.06 16.70
N ILE A 16 -1.05 18.10 15.77
CA ILE A 16 0.15 17.83 14.97
C ILE A 16 -0.03 18.27 13.51
N LEU A 17 -1.26 18.20 12.97
CA LEU A 17 -1.56 18.61 11.59
C LEU A 17 -1.16 20.06 11.27
N PRO A 18 -1.34 21.05 12.17
CA PRO A 18 -0.91 22.42 11.90
C PRO A 18 0.62 22.59 11.77
N LEU A 19 1.41 21.57 12.16
CA LEU A 19 2.87 21.58 12.05
C LEU A 19 3.37 21.09 10.68
N LEU A 20 2.47 20.66 9.79
CA LEU A 20 2.78 20.11 8.48
C LEU A 20 2.16 21.00 7.40
N GLU A 21 2.86 21.14 6.28
CA GLU A 21 2.22 21.61 5.05
C GLU A 21 1.20 20.58 4.55
N GLU A 22 0.19 21.02 3.80
CA GLU A 22 -0.85 20.12 3.27
C GLU A 22 -0.27 18.99 2.40
N ALA A 23 0.78 19.32 1.62
CA ALA A 23 1.51 18.36 0.81
C ALA A 23 2.20 17.30 1.71
N ASP A 24 2.86 17.73 2.79
CA ASP A 24 3.53 16.83 3.74
C ASP A 24 2.53 15.94 4.47
N ALA A 25 1.38 16.48 4.87
CA ALA A 25 0.31 15.72 5.51
C ALA A 25 -0.23 14.63 4.56
N THR A 26 -0.40 14.96 3.28
CA THR A 26 -0.82 14.03 2.23
C THR A 26 0.22 12.94 2.00
N GLN A 27 1.49 13.31 1.88
CA GLN A 27 2.59 12.37 1.71
C GLN A 27 2.75 11.44 2.91
N ALA A 28 2.69 11.96 4.13
CA ALA A 28 2.76 11.17 5.36
C ALA A 28 1.60 10.18 5.48
N ARG A 29 0.40 10.58 5.02
CA ARG A 29 -0.76 9.69 4.95
C ARG A 29 -0.53 8.55 3.94
N ALA A 30 -0.10 8.87 2.73
CA ALA A 30 0.18 7.88 1.70
C ALA A 30 1.25 6.88 2.16
N LEU A 31 2.34 7.36 2.76
CA LEU A 31 3.39 6.54 3.33
C LEU A 31 2.84 5.58 4.40
N GLY A 32 2.03 6.08 5.34
CA GLY A 32 1.42 5.23 6.36
C GLY A 32 0.51 4.14 5.77
N LEU A 33 -0.25 4.45 4.73
CA LEU A 33 -1.10 3.48 4.03
C LEU A 33 -0.28 2.44 3.25
N ALA A 34 0.80 2.86 2.61
CA ALA A 34 1.75 1.96 1.95
C ALA A 34 2.36 0.97 2.94
N LEU A 35 2.87 1.45 4.08
CA LEU A 35 3.40 0.58 5.15
C LEU A 35 2.35 -0.41 5.68
N ARG A 36 1.09 0.01 5.77
CA ARG A 36 -0.03 -0.85 6.20
C ARG A 36 -0.36 -1.92 5.17
N LEU A 37 -0.32 -1.57 3.87
CA LEU A 37 -0.45 -2.54 2.78
C LEU A 37 0.70 -3.54 2.83
N SER A 38 1.95 -3.07 2.90
CA SER A 38 3.15 -3.93 2.99
C SER A 38 3.04 -4.91 4.15
N TYR A 39 2.65 -4.44 5.34
CA TYR A 39 2.47 -5.32 6.49
C TYR A 39 1.32 -6.33 6.31
N THR A 40 0.26 -5.97 5.59
CA THR A 40 -0.82 -6.91 5.26
C THR A 40 -0.33 -8.01 4.32
N LEU A 41 0.60 -7.69 3.40
CA LEU A 41 1.18 -8.64 2.46
C LEU A 41 2.19 -9.57 3.12
N CYS A 42 3.04 -9.04 4.00
CA CYS A 42 4.19 -9.78 4.51
C CYS A 42 4.02 -10.29 5.95
N GLY A 43 3.11 -9.74 6.75
CA GLY A 43 2.94 -10.11 8.16
C GLY A 43 4.21 -9.95 9.02
N GLY A 44 5.22 -9.20 8.54
CA GLY A 44 6.53 -9.06 9.17
C GLY A 44 7.66 -9.91 8.55
N ALA A 45 7.34 -10.82 7.62
CA ALA A 45 8.31 -11.64 6.91
C ALA A 45 8.74 -10.97 5.58
N LEU A 46 9.88 -10.28 5.56
CA LEU A 46 10.31 -9.43 4.45
C LEU A 46 10.49 -10.17 3.12
N ASP A 47 10.86 -11.45 3.17
CA ASP A 47 10.97 -12.35 2.02
C ASP A 47 9.65 -12.52 1.24
N LEU A 48 8.50 -12.29 1.89
CA LEU A 48 7.20 -12.24 1.21
C LEU A 48 6.99 -10.92 0.45
N LEU A 49 7.58 -9.81 0.93
CA LEU A 49 7.48 -8.51 0.26
C LEU A 49 8.33 -8.48 -1.01
N ASP A 50 9.47 -9.17 -1.04
CA ASP A 50 10.33 -9.30 -2.23
C ASP A 50 9.64 -10.01 -3.41
N GLN A 51 8.52 -10.68 -3.14
CA GLN A 51 7.74 -11.42 -4.14
C GLN A 51 6.64 -10.58 -4.80
N VAL A 52 6.39 -9.34 -4.34
CA VAL A 52 5.36 -8.46 -4.90
C VAL A 52 6.00 -7.17 -5.44
N LEU A 53 5.35 -6.55 -6.43
CA LEU A 53 5.74 -5.24 -6.93
C LEU A 53 4.56 -4.28 -6.77
N LEU A 54 4.84 -3.05 -6.35
CA LEU A 54 3.87 -1.96 -6.37
C LEU A 54 4.40 -0.90 -7.33
N ASP A 55 3.69 -0.69 -8.44
CA ASP A 55 4.11 0.25 -9.48
C ASP A 55 3.00 1.25 -9.82
N ARG A 56 3.41 2.39 -10.36
CA ARG A 56 2.50 3.42 -10.86
C ARG A 56 2.61 3.50 -12.38
N ASP A 57 1.50 3.20 -13.05
CA ASP A 57 1.35 3.33 -14.50
C ASP A 57 0.30 4.41 -14.80
N GLY A 58 0.77 5.64 -14.98
CA GLY A 58 -0.07 6.83 -15.22
C GLY A 58 -0.99 7.12 -14.02
N GLU A 59 -2.29 6.94 -14.22
CA GLU A 59 -3.35 7.10 -13.21
C GLU A 59 -3.70 5.79 -12.47
N ARG A 60 -2.89 4.75 -12.67
CA ARG A 60 -3.10 3.42 -12.08
C ARG A 60 -2.02 3.10 -11.06
N LEU A 61 -2.42 2.52 -9.94
CA LEU A 61 -1.57 1.89 -8.95
C LEU A 61 -1.75 0.37 -9.07
N ILE A 62 -0.70 -0.32 -9.53
CA ILE A 62 -0.74 -1.74 -9.85
C ILE A 62 0.04 -2.50 -8.77
N LEU A 63 -0.64 -3.43 -8.11
CA LEU A 63 -0.01 -4.42 -7.23
C LEU A 63 0.15 -5.72 -8.01
N GLU A 64 1.38 -6.03 -8.40
CA GLU A 64 1.72 -7.29 -9.05
C GLU A 64 2.01 -8.38 -8.00
N LEU A 65 1.27 -9.47 -8.12
CA LEU A 65 1.40 -10.65 -7.28
C LEU A 65 2.15 -11.77 -8.03
N PRO A 66 2.78 -12.71 -7.31
CA PRO A 66 3.34 -13.91 -7.92
C PRO A 66 2.33 -14.66 -8.79
N ALA A 67 2.83 -15.35 -9.82
CA ALA A 67 2.01 -16.15 -10.73
C ALA A 67 1.23 -17.26 -9.99
N THR A 68 1.84 -17.81 -8.94
CA THR A 68 1.31 -18.93 -8.14
C THR A 68 1.18 -18.55 -6.66
N GLY A 69 0.35 -19.31 -5.94
CA GLY A 69 0.09 -19.06 -4.51
C GLY A 69 -1.15 -18.20 -4.25
N SER A 70 -1.77 -18.38 -3.08
CA SER A 70 -2.95 -17.64 -2.62
C SER A 70 -2.66 -16.64 -1.51
N LEU A 71 -1.43 -16.63 -0.98
CA LEU A 71 -1.03 -15.87 0.21
C LEU A 71 -1.35 -14.36 0.12
N PHE A 72 -1.27 -13.79 -1.09
CA PHE A 72 -1.46 -12.36 -1.32
C PHE A 72 -2.85 -11.99 -1.85
N VAL A 73 -3.76 -12.97 -2.00
CA VAL A 73 -5.10 -12.76 -2.55
C VAL A 73 -6.11 -12.74 -1.42
N GLY A 74 -6.81 -11.61 -1.28
CA GLY A 74 -7.91 -11.49 -0.32
C GLY A 74 -8.49 -10.09 -0.23
N GLU A 75 -9.71 -10.00 0.30
CA GLU A 75 -10.44 -8.74 0.50
C GLU A 75 -9.63 -7.74 1.35
N ALA A 76 -8.89 -8.24 2.34
CA ALA A 76 -8.05 -7.41 3.17
C ALA A 76 -7.03 -6.64 2.33
N VAL A 77 -6.27 -7.33 1.47
CA VAL A 77 -5.24 -6.73 0.59
C VAL A 77 -5.87 -5.69 -0.33
N GLN A 78 -6.95 -6.05 -1.04
CA GLN A 78 -7.64 -5.14 -1.95
C GLN A 78 -8.07 -3.86 -1.23
N ARG A 79 -8.68 -3.98 -0.04
CA ARG A 79 -9.12 -2.82 0.74
C ARG A 79 -7.96 -1.90 1.17
N ARG A 80 -6.78 -2.44 1.47
CA ARG A 80 -5.59 -1.62 1.79
C ARG A 80 -5.04 -0.95 0.54
N LEU A 81 -5.00 -1.67 -0.58
CA LEU A 81 -4.59 -1.12 -1.87
C LEU A 81 -5.51 0.05 -2.27
N ASP A 82 -6.83 -0.13 -2.19
CA ASP A 82 -7.81 0.93 -2.49
C ASP A 82 -7.68 2.15 -1.58
N ALA A 83 -7.34 1.94 -0.31
CA ALA A 83 -7.09 3.05 0.61
C ALA A 83 -5.87 3.86 0.19
N LEU A 84 -4.79 3.20 -0.24
CA LEU A 84 -3.60 3.85 -0.78
C LEU A 84 -3.90 4.55 -2.10
N GLY A 85 -4.60 3.89 -3.03
CA GLY A 85 -5.02 4.48 -4.30
C GLY A 85 -5.83 5.76 -4.11
N ARG A 86 -6.84 5.74 -3.24
CA ARG A 86 -7.62 6.95 -2.88
C ARG A 86 -6.75 8.08 -2.33
N ALA A 87 -5.74 7.76 -1.52
CA ALA A 87 -4.83 8.77 -0.97
C ALA A 87 -3.87 9.35 -2.01
N LEU A 88 -3.58 8.60 -3.08
CA LEU A 88 -2.72 9.03 -4.19
C LEU A 88 -3.51 9.59 -5.38
N GLY A 89 -4.84 9.50 -5.37
CA GLY A 89 -5.69 9.84 -6.52
C GLY A 89 -5.54 8.88 -7.70
N LEU A 90 -5.26 7.60 -7.44
CA LEU A 90 -5.00 6.58 -8.47
C LEU A 90 -6.06 5.46 -8.41
N ALA A 91 -6.44 4.94 -9.58
CA ALA A 91 -7.22 3.72 -9.72
C ALA A 91 -6.37 2.50 -9.37
N THR A 92 -6.94 1.51 -8.69
CA THR A 92 -6.19 0.38 -8.13
C THR A 92 -6.45 -0.93 -8.87
N PHE A 93 -5.37 -1.65 -9.16
CA PHE A 93 -5.41 -2.94 -9.83
C PHE A 93 -4.52 -3.93 -9.10
N ALA A 94 -5.04 -5.14 -8.87
CA ALA A 94 -4.25 -6.26 -8.39
C ALA A 94 -4.15 -7.29 -9.53
N GLU A 95 -2.94 -7.54 -10.00
CA GLU A 95 -2.70 -8.41 -11.14
C GLU A 95 -1.74 -9.53 -10.76
N ARG A 96 -1.93 -10.71 -11.35
CA ARG A 96 -0.93 -11.78 -11.24
C ARG A 96 0.02 -11.71 -12.41
N ARG A 97 1.32 -11.84 -12.11
CA ARG A 97 2.34 -11.97 -13.15
C ARG A 97 2.07 -13.19 -14.02
N ARG A 98 2.25 -13.00 -15.33
CA ARG A 98 2.07 -14.07 -16.33
C ARG A 98 3.26 -15.03 -16.38
N ALA A 99 4.44 -14.60 -15.92
CA ALA A 99 5.66 -15.40 -15.82
C ALA A 99 6.32 -15.21 -14.43
N PRO A 100 6.99 -16.23 -13.88
CA PRO A 100 7.72 -16.09 -12.61
C PRO A 100 8.86 -15.06 -12.75
N THR A 101 9.14 -14.33 -11.67
CA THR A 101 10.27 -13.38 -11.60
C THR A 101 11.57 -14.13 -11.87
N PRO A 102 12.48 -13.62 -12.71
CA PRO A 102 13.87 -14.04 -12.58
C PRO A 102 14.32 -13.63 -11.18
N VAL A 103 14.81 -14.60 -10.40
CA VAL A 103 15.42 -14.32 -9.10
C VAL A 103 16.51 -13.27 -9.34
N LEU A 104 16.36 -12.08 -8.75
CA LEU A 104 17.43 -11.08 -8.78
C LEU A 104 18.64 -11.73 -8.09
N ALA A 105 19.65 -12.04 -8.89
CA ALA A 105 20.93 -12.59 -8.45
C ALA A 105 21.77 -11.52 -7.73
#